data_AF-A0A951GDX6-F1
#
_entry.id   AF-A0A951GDX6-F1
#
_cell.length_a   1.000
_cell.length_b   1.000
_cell.length_c   1.000
_cell.angle_alpha   90.00
_cell.angle_beta   90.00
_cell.angle_gamma   90.00
#
_symmetry.space_group_name_H-M   'P 1'
#
loop_
_entity.id
_entity.type
_entity.pdbx_description
1 polymer ?
#
loop_
_entity_poly.entity_id
_entity_poly.type
_entity_poly.pdbx_seq_one_letter_code
_entity_poly.pdbx_strand_id
1 'polypeptide(L)'
;DLARRAGGSGGLVRPGQPGWLASQLDGAASTGRYVVVVSHQPLSSSEGGEQLLALLDAHPRVIAALAGHTHRNSIEPRGHYWLINTASLIDYPQQARAVRVLATAGGGVAIQTWMLDHTGSQLAAISRQLAYLDAQGGRPKGFAGGRLDRNVTLYVSA
;
A
#
# COMPACT_ATOMS: atom_id res chain seq x y z
N ASP A 1 11.96 11.20 -10.03
CA ASP A 1 13.15 12.01 -9.75
C ASP A 1 13.44 11.94 -8.26
N LEU A 2 14.43 11.13 -7.88
CA LEU A 2 14.84 10.94 -6.48
C LEU A 2 15.97 11.91 -6.08
N ALA A 3 16.29 12.90 -6.91
CA ALA A 3 17.49 13.72 -6.74
C ALA A 3 17.19 15.16 -6.31
N ARG A 4 16.35 15.37 -5.29
CA ARG A 4 16.43 16.63 -4.52
C ARG A 4 17.67 16.53 -3.65
N ARG A 5 18.80 17.11 -4.07
CA ARG A 5 20.08 17.03 -3.34
C ARG A 5 20.04 17.66 -1.94
N ALA A 6 19.07 18.55 -1.69
CA ALA A 6 18.79 19.13 -0.37
C ALA A 6 17.59 18.47 0.34
N GLY A 7 17.00 17.43 -0.24
CA GLY A 7 15.83 16.73 0.30
C GLY A 7 16.20 15.35 0.87
N GLY A 8 15.42 14.90 1.85
CA GLY A 8 15.47 13.52 2.32
C GLY A 8 14.61 12.58 1.46
N SER A 9 14.67 11.29 1.78
CA SER A 9 13.81 10.27 1.17
C SER A 9 12.37 10.29 1.72
N GLY A 10 11.93 11.36 2.39
CA GLY A 10 10.63 11.45 3.05
C GLY A 10 9.51 11.94 2.13
N GLY A 11 8.28 11.50 2.42
CA GLY A 11 7.08 11.90 1.71
C GLY A 11 6.67 13.30 2.13
N LEU A 12 6.14 14.09 1.20
CA LEU A 12 5.67 15.45 1.48
C LEU A 12 4.33 15.70 0.78
N VAL A 13 3.34 16.08 1.57
CA VAL A 13 2.07 16.60 1.08
C VAL A 13 2.21 18.08 0.77
N ARG A 14 1.96 18.45 -0.49
CA ARG A 14 1.99 19.85 -0.95
C ARG A 14 0.67 20.56 -0.64
N PRO A 15 0.68 21.90 -0.44
CA PRO A 15 -0.52 22.66 -0.03
C PRO A 15 -1.80 22.43 -0.86
N GLY A 16 -1.69 22.15 -2.16
CA GLY A 16 -2.86 21.89 -3.02
C GLY A 16 -3.37 20.45 -3.02
N GLN A 17 -2.59 19.49 -2.52
CA GLN A 17 -2.97 18.06 -2.56
C GLN A 17 -4.19 17.72 -1.70
N PRO A 18 -4.38 18.26 -0.48
CA PRO A 18 -5.57 17.99 0.32
C PRO A 18 -6.87 18.43 -0.38
N GLY A 19 -6.91 19.65 -0.91
CA GLY A 19 -8.10 20.18 -1.60
C GLY A 19 -8.40 19.40 -2.89
N TRP A 20 -7.37 19.05 -3.65
CA TRP A 20 -7.52 18.18 -4.81
C TRP A 20 -8.07 16.80 -4.41
N LEU A 21 -7.48 16.14 -3.39
CA LEU A 21 -7.91 14.82 -2.95
C LEU A 21 -9.37 14.84 -2.47
N ALA A 22 -9.75 15.85 -1.68
CA ALA A 22 -11.13 16.04 -1.25
C ALA A 22 -12.09 16.07 -2.46
N SER A 23 -11.79 16.86 -3.50
CA SER A 23 -12.62 16.92 -4.71
C SER A 23 -12.79 15.56 -5.41
N GLN A 24 -11.75 14.72 -5.40
CA GLN A 24 -11.81 13.39 -6.01
C GLN A 24 -12.67 12.44 -5.20
N LEU A 25 -12.57 12.52 -3.86
CA LEU A 25 -13.36 11.71 -2.94
C LEU A 25 -14.84 12.12 -2.98
N ASP A 26 -15.15 13.41 -3.01
CA ASP A 26 -16.51 13.93 -3.18
C ASP A 26 -17.13 13.47 -4.51
N GLY A 27 -16.35 13.53 -5.61
CA GLY A 27 -16.76 13.03 -6.91
C GLY A 27 -17.07 11.53 -6.89
N ALA A 28 -16.23 10.72 -6.25
CA ALA A 28 -16.47 9.28 -6.08
C ALA A 28 -17.71 9.01 -5.20
N ALA A 29 -17.88 9.78 -4.12
CA ALA A 29 -19.02 9.66 -3.22
C ALA A 29 -20.35 9.94 -3.95
N SER A 30 -20.41 10.99 -4.77
CA SER A 30 -21.60 11.35 -5.55
C SER A 30 -22.05 10.26 -6.56
N THR A 31 -21.13 9.38 -6.96
CA THR A 31 -21.39 8.26 -7.88
C THR A 31 -21.43 6.90 -7.19
N GLY A 32 -21.33 6.87 -5.85
CA GLY A 32 -21.37 5.64 -5.06
C GLY A 32 -20.16 4.72 -5.27
N ARG A 33 -19.04 5.21 -5.82
CA ARG A 33 -17.87 4.39 -6.12
C ARG A 33 -17.00 4.16 -4.89
N TYR A 34 -16.47 2.95 -4.76
CA TYR A 34 -15.40 2.65 -3.81
C TYR A 34 -14.07 3.23 -4.30
N VAL A 35 -13.24 3.68 -3.37
CA VAL A 35 -11.97 4.34 -3.64
C VAL A 35 -10.81 3.57 -3.02
N VAL A 36 -9.79 3.33 -3.83
CA VAL A 36 -8.47 2.88 -3.39
C VAL A 36 -7.49 4.01 -3.65
N VAL A 37 -6.81 4.49 -2.60
CA VAL A 37 -5.79 5.53 -2.72
C VAL A 37 -4.44 4.88 -2.89
N VAL A 38 -3.60 5.36 -3.80
CA VAL A 38 -2.25 4.82 -4.02
C VAL A 38 -1.22 5.93 -3.89
N SER A 39 -0.17 5.69 -3.11
CA SER A 39 0.94 6.60 -2.92
C SER A 39 2.27 5.85 -2.94
N HIS A 40 3.38 6.53 -3.26
CA HIS A 40 4.70 5.90 -3.14
C HIS A 40 5.04 5.63 -1.68
N GLN A 41 4.91 6.66 -0.83
CA GLN A 41 5.15 6.56 0.61
C GLN A 41 3.85 6.30 1.36
N PRO A 42 3.90 5.54 2.47
CA PRO A 42 2.78 5.48 3.40
C PRO A 42 2.38 6.90 3.82
N LEU A 43 1.08 7.19 3.78
CA LEU A 43 0.58 8.48 4.23
C LEU A 43 0.92 8.70 5.71
N SER A 44 0.89 7.63 6.53
CA SER A 44 1.25 7.66 7.95
C SER A 44 2.71 8.05 8.24
N SER A 45 3.60 7.97 7.24
CA SER A 45 5.01 8.36 7.38
C SER A 45 5.38 9.56 6.51
N SER A 46 4.40 10.23 5.89
CA SER A 46 4.62 11.41 5.05
C SER A 46 4.39 12.70 5.82
N GLU A 47 5.22 13.71 5.61
CA GLU A 47 5.00 15.06 6.15
C GLU A 47 3.68 15.62 5.60
N GLY A 48 2.77 15.99 6.49
CA GLY A 48 1.40 16.40 6.16
C GLY A 48 0.45 15.25 5.78
N GLY A 49 0.91 14.00 5.85
CA GLY A 49 0.13 12.82 5.47
C GLY A 49 -1.09 12.56 6.36
N GLU A 50 -1.03 12.92 7.65
CA GLU A 50 -2.19 12.85 8.55
C GLU A 50 -3.38 13.69 8.07
N GLN A 51 -3.14 14.82 7.39
CA GLN A 51 -4.22 15.61 6.80
C GLN A 51 -4.94 14.83 5.69
N LEU A 52 -4.20 14.08 4.87
CA LEU A 52 -4.80 13.24 3.84
C LEU A 52 -5.51 12.03 4.45
N LEU A 53 -4.93 11.42 5.48
CA LEU A 53 -5.57 10.32 6.20
C LEU A 53 -6.89 10.76 6.87
N ALA A 54 -6.94 11.95 7.47
CA ALA A 54 -8.18 12.51 8.01
C ALA A 54 -9.25 12.71 6.93
N LEU A 55 -8.86 13.10 5.71
CA LEU A 55 -9.79 13.13 4.58
C LEU A 55 -10.29 11.73 4.25
N LEU A 56 -9.42 10.71 4.22
CA LEU A 56 -9.83 9.33 3.94
C LEU A 56 -10.79 8.79 5.01
N ASP A 57 -10.53 9.08 6.28
CA ASP A 57 -11.37 8.67 7.41
C ASP A 57 -12.79 9.24 7.31
N ALA A 58 -12.94 10.46 6.77
CA ALA A 58 -14.23 11.10 6.57
C ALA A 58 -15.04 10.53 5.37
N HIS A 59 -14.44 9.65 4.56
CA HIS A 59 -15.09 9.12 3.35
C HIS A 59 -15.33 7.60 3.48
N PRO A 60 -16.57 7.16 3.78
CA PRO A 60 -16.87 5.76 4.09
C PRO A 60 -16.64 4.79 2.92
N ARG A 61 -16.58 5.31 1.68
CA ARG A 61 -16.29 4.51 0.48
C ARG A 61 -14.81 4.38 0.15
N VAL A 62 -13.91 4.95 0.95
CA VAL A 62 -12.48 4.59 0.90
C VAL A 62 -12.32 3.21 1.51
N ILE A 63 -11.72 2.28 0.77
CA ILE A 63 -11.62 0.86 1.16
C ILE A 63 -10.17 0.43 1.41
N ALA A 64 -9.21 1.13 0.83
CA ALA A 64 -7.80 0.93 1.12
C ALA A 64 -6.92 2.14 0.74
N ALA A 65 -5.79 2.28 1.42
CA ALA A 65 -4.66 3.10 1.00
C ALA A 65 -3.44 2.19 0.78
N LEU A 66 -2.95 2.12 -0.47
CA LEU A 66 -1.83 1.29 -0.89
C LEU A 66 -0.56 2.12 -0.97
N ALA A 67 0.52 1.62 -0.37
CA ALA A 67 1.82 2.25 -0.38
C ALA A 67 2.97 1.27 -0.64
N GLY A 68 4.14 1.83 -0.95
CA GLY A 68 5.41 1.12 -1.03
C GLY A 68 6.45 1.77 -0.13
N HIS A 69 7.61 2.12 -0.68
CA HIS A 69 8.71 2.85 -0.02
C HIS A 69 9.42 2.11 1.13
N THR A 70 8.72 1.49 2.07
CA THR A 70 9.32 0.78 3.22
C THR A 70 9.84 -0.62 2.87
N HIS A 71 9.56 -1.07 1.65
CA HIS A 71 9.91 -2.40 1.10
C HIS A 71 9.32 -3.58 1.86
N ARG A 72 8.44 -3.33 2.84
CA ARG A 72 7.81 -4.33 3.70
C ARG A 72 6.39 -4.63 3.26
N ASN A 73 6.02 -5.91 3.20
CA ASN A 73 4.60 -6.25 3.23
C ASN A 73 4.04 -5.99 4.63
N SER A 74 3.08 -5.10 4.74
CA SER A 74 2.28 -4.91 5.96
C SER A 74 0.83 -4.65 5.59
N ILE A 75 -0.10 -5.10 6.44
CA ILE A 75 -1.51 -4.74 6.36
C ILE A 75 -1.96 -4.32 7.75
N GLU A 76 -2.48 -3.10 7.86
CA GLU A 76 -2.94 -2.52 9.12
C GLU A 76 -4.38 -2.02 8.97
N PRO A 77 -5.28 -2.28 9.93
CA PRO A 77 -6.61 -1.70 9.92
C PRO A 77 -6.54 -0.20 10.23
N ARG A 78 -7.40 0.59 9.59
CA ARG A 78 -7.64 1.99 9.96
C ARG A 78 -9.12 2.32 9.86
N GLY A 79 -9.78 2.44 11.01
CA GLY A 79 -11.22 2.70 11.07
C GLY A 79 -12.00 1.65 10.27
N HIS A 80 -12.61 2.08 9.16
CA HIS A 80 -13.38 1.22 8.25
C HIS A 80 -12.58 0.64 7.07
N TYR A 81 -11.33 1.06 6.84
CA TYR A 81 -10.53 0.66 5.67
C TYR A 81 -9.16 0.09 6.05
N TRP A 82 -8.36 -0.27 5.03
CA TRP A 82 -7.07 -0.94 5.21
C TRP A 82 -5.89 -0.13 4.68
N LEU A 83 -4.85 0.01 5.49
CA LEU A 83 -3.54 0.47 5.04
C LEU A 83 -2.74 -0.74 4.57
N ILE A 84 -2.38 -0.77 3.29
CA ILE A 84 -1.71 -1.91 2.65
C ILE A 84 -0.36 -1.45 2.12
N ASN A 85 0.72 -1.98 2.66
CA ASN A 85 2.06 -1.78 2.13
C ASN A 85 2.53 -3.02 1.34
N THR A 86 3.20 -2.78 0.21
CA THR A 86 3.77 -3.83 -0.62
C THR A 86 5.28 -3.93 -0.45
N ALA A 87 5.79 -5.16 -0.52
CA ALA A 87 7.22 -5.41 -0.61
C ALA A 87 7.84 -4.79 -1.87
N SER A 88 9.16 -4.60 -1.80
CA SER A 88 9.94 -4.17 -2.95
C SER A 88 10.18 -5.32 -3.94
N LEU A 89 10.42 -4.96 -5.20
CA LEU A 89 10.87 -5.91 -6.22
C LEU A 89 12.40 -6.08 -6.22
N ILE A 90 13.14 -5.19 -5.56
CA ILE A 90 14.61 -5.29 -5.48
C ILE A 90 15.06 -6.05 -4.23
N ASP A 91 14.38 -5.86 -3.10
CA ASP A 91 14.71 -6.48 -1.81
C ASP A 91 13.94 -7.78 -1.61
N TYR A 92 14.47 -8.68 -0.78
CA TYR A 92 13.73 -9.88 -0.41
C TYR A 92 12.40 -9.51 0.28
N PRO A 93 11.25 -10.07 -0.15
CA PRO A 93 11.09 -11.32 -0.90
C PRO A 93 11.03 -11.20 -2.45
N GLN A 94 11.17 -9.99 -3.00
CA GLN A 94 11.03 -9.68 -4.43
C GLN A 94 9.65 -10.08 -4.99
N GLN A 95 8.59 -9.62 -4.33
CA GLN A 95 7.21 -10.01 -4.63
C GLN A 95 6.35 -8.82 -5.04
N ALA A 96 5.46 -9.05 -6.00
CA ALA A 96 4.34 -8.16 -6.26
C ALA A 96 3.12 -8.61 -5.45
N ARG A 97 2.16 -7.69 -5.23
CA ARG A 97 0.85 -7.99 -4.62
C ARG A 97 -0.24 -7.82 -5.65
N ALA A 98 -1.02 -8.87 -5.87
CA ALA A 98 -2.29 -8.76 -6.56
C ALA A 98 -3.40 -8.42 -5.56
N VAL A 99 -4.36 -7.61 -6.01
CA VAL A 99 -5.51 -7.17 -5.23
C VAL A 99 -6.77 -7.36 -6.06
N ARG A 100 -7.80 -7.95 -5.44
CA ARG A 100 -9.14 -8.10 -6.03
C ARG A 100 -10.17 -7.56 -5.06
N VAL A 101 -11.04 -6.67 -5.57
CA VAL A 101 -12.18 -6.14 -4.83
C VAL A 101 -13.43 -6.92 -5.21
N LEU A 102 -14.21 -7.33 -4.21
CA LEU A 102 -15.42 -8.14 -4.34
C LEU A 102 -16.55 -7.47 -3.57
N ALA A 103 -17.77 -7.48 -4.10
CA ALA A 103 -18.96 -7.16 -3.31
C ALA A 103 -19.25 -8.29 -2.31
N THR A 104 -19.75 -7.96 -1.12
CA THR A 104 -20.22 -8.94 -0.13
C THR A 104 -21.74 -9.01 -0.14
N ALA A 105 -22.30 -10.15 0.29
CA ALA A 105 -23.75 -10.33 0.39
C ALA A 105 -24.42 -9.31 1.35
N GLY A 106 -23.67 -8.76 2.30
CA GLY A 106 -24.13 -7.72 3.23
C GLY A 106 -24.08 -6.29 2.67
N GLY A 107 -23.82 -6.10 1.38
CA GLY A 107 -23.78 -4.79 0.73
C GLY A 107 -22.46 -4.01 0.91
N GLY A 108 -21.47 -4.59 1.58
CA GLY A 108 -20.11 -4.03 1.70
C GLY A 108 -19.16 -4.57 0.64
N VAL A 109 -17.85 -4.47 0.88
CA VAL A 109 -16.81 -5.06 0.02
C VAL A 109 -15.79 -5.87 0.79
N ALA A 110 -15.13 -6.79 0.09
CA ALA A 110 -13.96 -7.49 0.56
C ALA A 110 -12.79 -7.27 -0.41
N ILE A 111 -11.59 -7.13 0.13
CA ILE A 111 -10.33 -7.02 -0.61
C ILE A 111 -9.56 -8.32 -0.40
N GLN A 112 -9.43 -9.11 -1.46
CA GLN A 112 -8.56 -10.27 -1.48
C GLN A 112 -7.17 -9.86 -1.97
N THR A 113 -6.14 -10.35 -1.28
CA THR A 113 -4.75 -10.10 -1.66
C THR A 113 -3.99 -11.40 -1.80
N TRP A 114 -3.03 -11.45 -2.73
CA TRP A 114 -2.07 -12.55 -2.80
C TRP A 114 -0.72 -12.09 -3.35
N MET A 115 0.33 -12.73 -2.86
CA MET A 115 1.71 -12.48 -3.30
C MET A 115 1.98 -13.19 -4.63
N LEU A 116 2.67 -12.49 -5.53
CA LEU A 116 3.16 -12.99 -6.80
C LEU A 116 4.68 -12.99 -6.77
N ASP A 117 5.28 -14.16 -6.91
CA ASP A 117 6.71 -14.31 -7.15
C ASP A 117 7.02 -14.05 -8.63
N HIS A 118 8.20 -13.49 -8.90
CA HIS A 118 8.71 -13.40 -10.27
C HIS A 118 9.08 -14.79 -10.82
N THR A 119 9.28 -14.89 -12.14
CA THR A 119 9.58 -16.15 -12.85
C THR A 119 10.77 -16.92 -12.26
N GLY A 120 10.85 -18.22 -12.54
CA GLY A 120 11.92 -19.11 -12.06
C GLY A 120 13.14 -19.23 -12.98
N SER A 121 13.44 -18.23 -13.81
CA SER A 121 14.67 -18.27 -14.62
C SER A 121 15.91 -18.30 -13.73
N GLN A 122 17.05 -18.77 -14.26
CA GLN A 122 18.30 -18.81 -13.51
C GLN A 122 18.71 -17.43 -12.97
N LEU A 123 18.54 -16.37 -13.78
CA LEU A 123 18.84 -15.00 -13.36
C LEU A 123 17.93 -14.54 -12.22
N ALA A 124 16.64 -14.88 -12.30
CA ALA A 124 15.67 -14.54 -11.26
C ALA A 124 15.97 -15.28 -9.94
N ALA A 125 16.40 -16.54 -10.02
CA ALA A 125 16.83 -17.31 -8.84
C ALA A 125 18.08 -16.70 -8.18
N ILE A 126 19.08 -16.30 -8.98
CA ILE A 126 20.29 -15.61 -8.49
C ILE A 126 19.90 -14.28 -7.83
N SER A 127 19.05 -13.47 -8.48
CA SER A 127 18.60 -12.19 -7.91
C SER A 127 17.95 -12.38 -6.54
N ARG A 128 17.07 -13.37 -6.40
CA ARG A 128 16.38 -13.65 -5.15
C ARG A 128 17.30 -14.15 -4.05
N GLN A 129 18.31 -14.96 -4.39
CA GLN A 129 19.35 -15.39 -3.44
C GLN A 129 20.20 -14.22 -2.96
N LEU A 130 20.61 -13.33 -3.86
CA LEU A 130 21.37 -12.13 -3.50
C LEU A 130 20.53 -11.18 -2.64
N ALA A 131 19.27 -10.92 -3.02
CA ALA A 131 18.36 -10.10 -2.24
C ALA A 131 18.08 -10.68 -0.84
N TYR A 132 18.08 -12.00 -0.69
CA TYR A 132 17.94 -12.66 0.60
C TYR A 132 19.14 -12.44 1.52
N LEU A 133 20.36 -12.39 0.96
CA LEU A 133 21.62 -12.18 1.67
C LEU A 133 21.92 -10.69 1.91
N ASP A 134 21.29 -9.80 1.16
CA ASP A 134 21.49 -8.36 1.27
C ASP A 134 21.15 -7.82 2.68
N ALA A 135 22.04 -7.01 3.24
CA ALA A 135 21.82 -6.38 4.54
C ALA A 135 20.78 -5.25 4.48
N GLN A 136 20.47 -4.68 3.30
CA GLN A 136 19.45 -3.65 3.16
C GLN A 136 18.03 -4.23 3.13
N GLY A 137 17.83 -5.36 2.46
CA GLY A 137 16.51 -5.95 2.22
C GLY A 137 16.30 -7.42 2.62
N GLY A 138 17.33 -8.11 3.10
CA GLY A 138 17.33 -9.56 3.32
C GLY A 138 16.56 -10.05 4.57
N ARG A 139 16.66 -11.36 4.83
CA ARG A 139 15.88 -12.03 5.89
C ARG A 139 16.06 -11.48 7.32
N PRO A 140 17.15 -10.81 7.78
CA PRO A 140 17.13 -10.31 9.15
C PRO A 140 16.10 -9.19 9.38
N LYS A 141 15.64 -8.47 8.35
CA LYS A 141 14.69 -7.34 8.52
C LYS A 141 13.21 -7.72 8.44
N GLY A 142 12.89 -8.93 7.97
CA GLY A 142 11.51 -9.43 7.92
C GLY A 142 10.57 -8.69 6.96
N PHE A 143 11.10 -8.10 5.87
CA PHE A 143 10.31 -7.34 4.88
C PHE A 143 9.25 -8.18 4.15
N ALA A 144 9.36 -9.50 4.19
CA ALA A 144 8.32 -10.39 3.67
C ALA A 144 6.96 -10.25 4.37
N GLY A 145 6.93 -9.68 5.59
CA GLY A 145 5.73 -9.59 6.42
C GLY A 145 5.33 -10.93 7.05
N GLY A 146 4.37 -10.89 7.96
CA GLY A 146 3.77 -12.06 8.57
C GLY A 146 2.66 -12.67 7.72
N ARG A 147 1.99 -13.71 8.25
CA ARG A 147 0.87 -14.38 7.57
C ARG A 147 -0.27 -13.41 7.22
N LEU A 148 -0.59 -12.49 8.14
CA LEU A 148 -1.69 -11.54 8.00
C LEU A 148 -1.38 -10.39 7.04
N ASP A 149 -0.11 -10.19 6.70
CA ASP A 149 0.33 -9.14 5.77
C ASP A 149 0.32 -9.59 4.31
N ARG A 150 0.00 -10.87 4.03
CA ARG A 150 0.29 -11.51 2.74
C ARG A 150 -0.97 -11.88 1.99
N ASN A 151 -1.44 -13.12 2.15
CA ASN A 151 -2.56 -13.67 1.38
C ASN A 151 -3.79 -13.71 2.28
N VAL A 152 -4.59 -12.62 2.26
CA VAL A 152 -5.72 -12.42 3.18
C VAL A 152 -6.94 -11.87 2.45
N THR A 153 -8.11 -12.10 3.05
CA THR A 153 -9.37 -11.43 2.70
C THR A 153 -9.67 -10.39 3.78
N LEU A 154 -9.75 -9.13 3.37
CA LEU A 154 -9.97 -7.98 4.24
C LEU A 154 -11.40 -7.48 4.03
N TYR A 155 -12.20 -7.42 5.08
CA TYR A 155 -13.58 -6.97 4.97
C TYR A 155 -13.69 -5.47 5.26
N VAL A 156 -14.53 -4.78 4.51
CA VAL A 156 -14.94 -3.39 4.73
C VAL A 156 -16.45 -3.39 4.86
N SER A 157 -16.95 -2.90 6.00
CA SER A 157 -18.39 -2.80 6.26
C SER A 157 -19.07 -1.88 5.26
N ALA A 158 -20.37 -2.09 5.07
CA ALA A 158 -21.22 -1.21 4.27
C ALA A 158 -21.37 0.18 4.90
#